data_AF-A0A1Q3X9U7-F1
#
_entry.id   AF-A0A1Q3X9U7-F1
#
_cell.length_a   1.000
_cell.length_b   1.000
_cell.length_c   1.000
_cell.angle_alpha   90.00
_cell.angle_beta   90.00
_cell.angle_gamma   90.00
#
_symmetry.space_group_name_H-M   'P 1'
#
loop_
_entity.id
_entity.type
_entity.pdbx_description
1 polymer ?
#
loop_
_entity_poly.entity_id
_entity_poly.type
_entity_poly.pdbx_seq_one_letter_code
_entity_poly.pdbx_strand_id
1 'polypeptide(L)'
;MSRNKFAYRLRKHRKMMRLSQTEVAEKLKHSNTNLISRWERGVTLPSLENVLKLSVIYKTLVNELFYDYILEYQKELYPDERKSIDRKCNSP
;
A
#
# COMPACT_ATOMS: atom_id res chain seq x y z
N MET A 1 3.14 -12.93 -1.15
CA MET A 1 4.44 -12.28 -0.81
C MET A 1 4.33 -10.74 -0.93
N SER A 2 3.15 -10.17 -0.68
CA SER A 2 2.86 -8.73 -0.86
C SER A 2 3.21 -7.83 0.33
N ARG A 3 3.30 -8.37 1.56
CA ARG A 3 3.55 -7.57 2.78
C ARG A 3 4.82 -6.73 2.72
N ASN A 4 5.93 -7.28 2.24
CA ASN A 4 7.20 -6.56 2.16
C ASN A 4 7.16 -5.40 1.15
N LYS A 5 6.41 -5.57 0.05
CA LYS A 5 6.25 -4.52 -0.96
C LYS A 5 5.33 -3.40 -0.50
N PHE A 6 4.24 -3.75 0.20
CA PHE A 6 3.38 -2.79 0.89
C PHE A 6 4.17 -1.96 1.91
N ALA A 7 4.93 -2.63 2.78
CA ALA A 7 5.76 -1.99 3.79
C ALA A 7 6.75 -0.98 3.17
N TYR A 8 7.40 -1.38 2.07
CA TYR A 8 8.26 -0.50 1.27
C TYR A 8 7.50 0.70 0.70
N ARG A 9 6.33 0.49 0.06
CA ARG A 9 5.51 1.55 -0.53
C ARG A 9 5.05 2.57 0.51
N LEU A 10 4.66 2.10 1.69
CA LEU A 10 4.26 2.95 2.80
C LEU A 10 5.41 3.86 3.25
N ARG A 11 6.59 3.28 3.47
CA ARG A 11 7.80 4.02 3.84
C ARG A 11 8.22 5.01 2.76
N LYS A 12 8.10 4.61 1.48
CA LYS A 12 8.40 5.46 0.32
C LYS A 12 7.51 6.70 0.31
N HIS A 13 6.20 6.53 0.40
CA HIS A 13 5.25 7.65 0.40
C HIS A 13 5.44 8.58 1.59
N ARG A 14 5.67 8.02 2.79
CA ARG A 14 5.99 8.84 3.98
C ARG A 14 7.21 9.73 3.74
N LYS A 15 8.29 9.17 3.20
CA LYS A 15 9.52 9.91 2.89
C LYS A 15 9.32 10.93 1.78
N MET A 16 8.50 10.64 0.77
CA MET A 16 8.16 11.61 -0.30
C MET A 16 7.44 12.85 0.27
N MET A 17 6.62 12.65 1.30
CA MET A 17 6.00 13.76 2.04
C MET A 17 6.92 14.43 3.06
N ARG A 18 8.18 14.00 3.17
CA ARG A 18 9.17 14.47 4.16
C ARG A 18 8.73 14.32 5.62
N LEU A 19 7.89 13.32 5.91
CA LEU A 19 7.40 13.06 7.26
C LEU A 19 8.26 12.01 7.98
N SER A 20 8.47 12.20 9.27
CA SER A 20 8.95 11.20 10.22
C SER A 20 7.84 10.21 10.59
N GLN A 21 8.19 9.07 11.22
CA GLN A 21 7.18 8.16 11.76
C GLN A 21 6.38 8.80 12.90
N THR A 22 7.01 9.70 13.66
CA THR A 22 6.38 10.46 14.75
C THR A 22 5.30 11.39 14.22
N GLU A 23 5.60 12.18 13.19
CA GLU A 23 4.60 13.10 12.60
C GLU A 23 3.41 12.35 12.00
N VAL A 24 3.63 11.16 11.42
CA VAL A 24 2.52 10.32 10.94
C VAL A 24 1.67 9.78 12.10
N ALA A 25 2.32 9.32 13.17
CA ALA A 25 1.61 8.86 14.37
C ALA A 25 0.77 9.98 14.99
N GLU A 26 1.33 11.19 15.12
CA GLU A 26 0.63 12.38 15.62
C GLU A 26 -0.58 12.74 14.74
N LYS A 27 -0.41 12.77 13.41
CA LYS A 27 -1.52 13.01 12.47
C LYS A 27 -2.63 11.97 12.58
N LEU A 28 -2.28 10.73 12.92
CA LEU A 28 -3.24 9.65 13.17
C LEU A 28 -3.78 9.64 14.61
N LYS A 29 -3.39 10.60 15.45
CA LYS A 29 -3.76 10.70 16.88
C LYS A 29 -3.31 9.47 17.69
N HIS A 30 -2.15 8.92 17.36
CA HIS A 30 -1.50 7.86 18.12
C HIS A 30 -0.38 8.40 19.00
N SER A 31 -0.25 7.86 20.20
CA SER A 31 0.71 8.31 21.22
C SER A 31 2.16 7.89 20.96
N ASN A 32 2.40 6.93 20.05
CA ASN A 32 3.74 6.46 19.72
C ASN A 32 3.87 5.94 18.28
N THR A 33 5.11 5.74 17.84
CA THR A 33 5.47 5.33 16.48
C THR A 33 5.45 3.83 16.24
N ASN A 34 5.20 3.01 17.27
CA ASN A 34 5.29 1.54 17.16
C ASN A 34 4.36 1.00 16.06
N LEU A 35 3.17 1.58 15.94
CA LEU A 35 2.19 1.19 14.94
C LEU A 35 2.72 1.43 13.51
N ILE A 36 3.29 2.61 13.26
CA ILE A 36 3.87 2.99 11.96
C ILE A 36 5.07 2.11 11.63
N SER A 37 5.95 1.88 12.62
CA SER A 37 7.10 0.99 12.48
C SER A 37 6.71 -0.44 12.13
N ARG A 38 5.65 -0.98 12.75
CA ARG A 38 5.14 -2.33 12.43
C ARG A 38 4.61 -2.41 11.01
N TRP A 39 3.90 -1.39 10.53
CA TRP A 39 3.40 -1.33 9.15
C TRP A 39 4.55 -1.21 8.14
N GLU A 40 5.53 -0.34 8.39
CA GLU A 40 6.70 -0.16 7.51
C GLU A 40 7.70 -1.33 7.53
N ARG A 41 7.54 -2.27 8.46
CA ARG A 41 8.25 -3.55 8.48
C ARG A 41 7.40 -4.72 8.00
N GLY A 42 6.13 -4.49 7.64
CA GLY A 42 5.22 -5.54 7.17
C GLY A 42 4.78 -6.53 8.25
N VAL A 43 4.96 -6.19 9.53
CA VAL A 43 4.61 -7.05 10.67
C VAL A 43 3.09 -7.17 10.81
N THR A 44 2.39 -6.05 10.63
CA THR A 44 0.93 -5.97 10.68
C THR A 44 0.43 -5.07 9.56
N LEU A 45 -0.85 -5.19 9.21
CA LEU A 45 -1.52 -4.27 8.31
C LEU A 45 -2.29 -3.19 9.09
N PRO A 46 -2.43 -1.97 8.52
CA PRO A 46 -3.36 -0.98 9.04
C PRO A 46 -4.82 -1.44 8.85
N SER A 47 -5.71 -0.95 9.71
CA SER A 47 -7.16 -1.04 9.49
C SER A 47 -7.59 -0.20 8.28
N LEU A 48 -8.77 -0.47 7.71
CA LEU A 48 -9.32 0.33 6.60
C LEU A 48 -9.36 1.82 6.95
N GLU A 49 -9.78 2.18 8.16
CA GLU A 49 -9.80 3.57 8.62
C GLU A 49 -8.41 4.21 8.53
N ASN A 50 -7.37 3.52 9.00
CA ASN A 50 -6.00 4.01 8.93
C ASN A 50 -5.49 4.06 7.49
N VAL A 51 -5.89 3.13 6.62
CA VAL A 51 -5.56 3.18 5.19
C VAL A 51 -6.11 4.45 4.53
N LEU A 52 -7.37 4.79 4.82
CA LEU A 52 -8.00 6.00 4.30
C LEU A 52 -7.33 7.27 4.86
N LYS A 53 -6.97 7.29 6.15
CA LYS A 53 -6.22 8.43 6.70
C LYS A 53 -4.82 8.55 6.08
N LEU A 54 -4.13 7.44 5.85
CA LEU A 54 -2.81 7.41 5.23
C LEU A 54 -2.86 7.91 3.78
N SER A 55 -3.90 7.57 3.02
CA SER A 55 -4.07 8.07 1.65
C SER A 55 -4.19 9.61 1.64
N VAL A 56 -4.90 10.19 2.60
CA VAL A 56 -5.00 11.64 2.80
C VAL A 56 -3.67 12.25 3.23
N ILE A 57 -3.00 11.69 4.25
CA ILE A 57 -1.69 12.19 4.75
C ILE A 57 -0.64 12.18 3.64
N TYR A 58 -0.62 11.11 2.84
CA TYR A 58 0.36 10.91 1.77
C TYR A 58 -0.05 11.48 0.43
N LYS A 59 -1.23 12.11 0.33
CA LYS A 59 -1.77 12.69 -0.90
C LYS A 59 -1.72 11.72 -2.08
N THR A 60 -2.11 10.47 -1.83
CA THR A 60 -2.07 9.38 -2.80
C THR A 60 -3.35 8.57 -2.73
N LEU A 61 -3.59 7.74 -3.73
CA LEU A 61 -4.72 6.83 -3.74
C LEU A 61 -4.42 5.58 -2.90
N VAL A 62 -5.46 4.94 -2.37
CA VAL A 62 -5.32 3.68 -1.61
C VAL A 62 -4.69 2.59 -2.47
N ASN A 63 -5.02 2.55 -3.76
CA ASN A 63 -4.46 1.57 -4.70
C ASN A 63 -2.93 1.70 -4.83
N GLU A 64 -2.37 2.91 -4.77
CA GLU A 64 -0.94 3.14 -4.86
C GLU A 64 -0.19 2.59 -3.63
N LEU A 65 -0.82 2.65 -2.46
CA LEU A 65 -0.30 2.05 -1.23
C LEU A 65 -0.40 0.52 -1.26
N PHE A 66 -1.50 -0.02 -1.80
CA PHE A 66 -1.85 -1.45 -1.78
C PHE A 66 -1.70 -2.16 -3.13
N TYR A 67 -0.95 -1.59 -4.07
CA TYR A 67 -0.88 -2.05 -5.46
C TYR A 67 -0.59 -3.55 -5.59
N ASP A 68 0.36 -4.06 -4.81
CA ASP A 68 0.74 -5.47 -4.86
C ASP A 68 -0.38 -6.40 -4.37
N TYR A 69 -1.19 -5.97 -3.40
CA TYR A 69 -2.38 -6.70 -2.98
C TYR A 69 -3.45 -6.71 -4.07
N ILE A 70 -3.69 -5.56 -4.69
CA ILE A 70 -4.68 -5.43 -5.76
C ILE A 70 -4.30 -6.34 -6.94
N LEU A 71 -3.02 -6.35 -7.34
CA LEU A 71 -2.54 -7.25 -8.39
C LEU A 71 -2.68 -8.73 -8.01
N GLU A 72 -2.45 -9.09 -6.76
CA GLU A 72 -2.67 -10.46 -6.27
C GLU A 72 -4.16 -10.83 -6.35
N TYR A 73 -5.06 -9.98 -5.85
CA TYR A 73 -6.50 -10.24 -5.90
C TYR A 73 -7.08 -10.23 -7.32
N GLN A 74 -6.58 -9.37 -8.20
CA GLN A 74 -6.99 -9.38 -9.61
C GLN A 74 -6.61 -10.70 -10.29
N LYS A 75 -5.44 -11.25 -9.99
CA LYS A 75 -5.03 -12.58 -10.50
C LYS A 75 -5.94 -13.69 -9.99
N GLU A 76 -6.32 -13.60 -8.72
CA GLU A 76 -7.16 -14.59 -8.04
C GLU A 76 -8.60 -14.55 -8.55
N LEU A 77 -9.19 -13.36 -8.63
CA LEU A 77 -10.60 -13.16 -8.98
C LEU A 77 -10.86 -13.22 -10.49
N TYR A 78 -9.90 -12.79 -11.31
CA TYR A 78 -10.03 -12.71 -12.77
C TYR A 78 -8.84 -13.37 -13.48
N PRO A 79 -8.62 -14.68 -13.31
CA PRO A 79 -7.46 -15.37 -13.90
C PRO A 79 -7.49 -15.38 -15.44
N ASP A 80 -8.67 -15.34 -16.06
CA ASP A 80 -8.85 -15.46 -17.51
C ASP A 80 -8.67 -14.14 -18.28
N GLU A 81 -8.83 -12.98 -17.63
CA GLU A 81 -8.63 -11.68 -18.29
C GLU A 81 -7.17 -11.48 -18.74
N ARG A 82 -6.22 -12.15 -18.09
CA ARG A 82 -4.80 -12.18 -18.51
C ARG A 82 -4.60 -12.87 -19.85
N LYS A 83 -5.31 -13.96 -20.12
CA LYS A 83 -5.23 -14.69 -21.39
C LYS A 83 -5.65 -13.81 -22.57
N SER A 84 -6.57 -12.87 -22.34
CA SER A 84 -7.06 -11.92 -23.35
C SER A 84 -6.05 -10.80 -23.63
N ILE A 85 -5.35 -10.31 -22.62
CA ILE A 85 -4.31 -9.26 -22.76
C ILE A 85 -3.05 -9.84 -23.43
N ASP A 86 -2.61 -11.03 -23.00
CA ASP A 86 -1.43 -11.71 -23.57
C ASP A 86 -1.65 -12.09 -25.05
N ARG A 87 -2.90 -12.37 -25.47
CA ARG A 87 -3.26 -12.56 -26.89
C ARG A 87 -3.26 -11.27 -27.68
N LYS A 88 -3.66 -10.14 -27.07
CA LYS A 88 -3.77 -8.84 -27.74
C LYS A 88 -2.40 -8.18 -27.98
N CYS A 89 -1.42 -8.41 -27.10
CA CYS A 89 -0.04 -7.93 -27.27
C CYS A 89 0.83 -8.83 -28.17
N ASN A 90 0.42 -10.07 -28.45
CA ASN A 90 1.11 -11.01 -29.35
C ASN A 90 0.39 -11.17 -30.70
N SER A 91 -0.49 -10.24 -31.07
CA SER A 91 -1.03 -10.16 -32.42
C SER A 91 -0.01 -9.43 -33.32
N PRO A 92 0.37 -9.99 -34.48
CA PRO A 92 1.43 -9.46 -35.34
C PRO A 92 1.12 -8.07 -35.91
#